data_AF-A0A2E1INL5-F1
#
_entry.id   AF-A0A2E1INL5-F1
#
_cell.length_a   1.000
_cell.length_b   1.000
_cell.length_c   1.000
_cell.angle_alpha   90.00
_cell.angle_beta   90.00
_cell.angle_gamma   90.00
#
_symmetry.space_group_name_H-M   'P 1'
#
loop_
_entity.id
_entity.type
_entity.pdbx_description
1 polymer ?
#
loop_
_entity_poly.entity_id
_entity_poly.type
_entity_poly.pdbx_seq_one_letter_code
_entity_poly.pdbx_strand_id
1 'polypeptide(L)' 'MEGTQGRISNIDEDELLRAALSAWADQTKELLQWIESQGDAVSETRTPKQVMALGSFRTHMVMGLKALRYAES' A
#
# COMPACT_ATOMS: atom_id res chain seq x y z
N MET A 1 24.88 -30.65 -9.13
CA MET A 1 23.46 -30.32 -9.35
C MET A 1 22.90 -29.41 -8.24
N GLU A 2 23.71 -28.55 -7.60
CA GLU A 2 23.24 -27.67 -6.52
C GLU A 2 22.83 -26.25 -6.98
N GLY A 3 23.25 -25.81 -8.16
CA GLY A 3 22.99 -24.43 -8.63
C GLY A 3 21.58 -24.16 -9.16
N THR A 4 20.81 -25.20 -9.49
CA THR A 4 19.47 -25.04 -10.09
C THR A 4 18.39 -24.89 -9.02
N GLN A 5 18.54 -25.58 -7.88
CA GLN A 5 17.49 -25.66 -6.85
C GLN A 5 17.41 -24.38 -6.01
N GLY A 6 18.55 -23.76 -5.66
CA GLY A 6 18.59 -22.45 -5.00
C GLY A 6 18.18 -21.28 -5.91
N ARG A 7 18.26 -21.45 -7.23
CA ARG A 7 17.80 -20.43 -8.19
C ARG A 7 16.28 -20.47 -8.36
N ILE A 8 15.66 -21.65 -8.27
CA ILE A 8 14.21 -21.82 -8.33
C ILE A 8 13.55 -21.27 -7.05
N SER A 9 14.14 -21.51 -5.87
CA SER A 9 13.61 -20.96 -4.60
C SER A 9 13.66 -19.43 -4.55
N ASN A 10 14.72 -18.80 -5.06
CA ASN A 10 14.83 -17.34 -5.07
C ASN A 10 13.87 -16.67 -6.07
N ILE A 11 13.52 -17.36 -7.16
CA ILE A 11 12.51 -16.89 -8.12
C ILE A 11 11.12 -16.90 -7.47
N ASP A 12 10.82 -17.94 -6.68
CA ASP A 12 9.55 -18.08 -5.95
C ASP A 12 9.38 -16.98 -4.89
N GLU A 13 10.46 -16.65 -4.14
CA GLU A 13 10.42 -15.57 -3.14
C GLU A 13 10.23 -14.17 -3.78
N ASP A 14 10.89 -13.87 -4.90
CA ASP A 14 10.72 -12.59 -5.61
C ASP A 14 9.29 -12.47 -6.19
N GLU A 15 8.75 -13.56 -6.73
CA GLU A 15 7.38 -13.60 -7.26
C GLU A 15 6.33 -13.42 -6.14
N LEU A 16 6.51 -14.08 -5.00
CA LEU A 16 5.68 -13.90 -3.82
C LEU A 16 5.73 -12.46 -3.30
N LEU A 17 6.93 -11.86 -3.25
CA LEU A 17 7.09 -10.46 -2.84
C LEU A 17 6.36 -9.52 -3.80
N ARG A 18 6.53 -9.68 -5.11
CA ARG A 18 5.82 -8.88 -6.12
C ARG A 18 4.30 -9.02 -6.00
N ALA A 19 3.80 -10.24 -5.78
CA ALA A 19 2.38 -10.48 -5.59
C ALA A 19 1.85 -9.77 -4.33
N ALA A 20 2.58 -9.83 -3.22
CA ALA A 20 2.23 -9.14 -1.98
C ALA A 20 2.23 -7.61 -2.15
N LEU A 21 3.22 -7.05 -2.84
CA LEU A 21 3.32 -5.62 -3.12
C LEU A 21 2.19 -5.14 -4.05
N SER A 22 1.86 -5.91 -5.08
CA SER A 22 0.72 -5.61 -5.96
C SER A 22 -0.60 -5.63 -5.20
N ALA A 23 -0.84 -6.65 -4.36
CA ALA A 23 -2.04 -6.73 -3.54
C ALA A 23 -2.14 -5.55 -2.56
N TRP A 24 -1.04 -5.17 -1.92
CA TRP A 24 -0.98 -4.01 -1.06
C TRP A 24 -1.28 -2.71 -1.83
N ALA A 25 -0.74 -2.54 -3.04
CA ALA A 25 -0.96 -1.36 -3.85
C ALA A 25 -2.44 -1.19 -4.21
N ASP A 26 -3.11 -2.28 -4.59
CA ASP A 26 -4.52 -2.23 -4.99
C ASP A 26 -5.44 -1.95 -3.80
N GLN A 27 -5.25 -2.65 -2.68
CA GLN A 27 -5.97 -2.36 -1.44
C GLN A 27 -5.78 -0.92 -0.95
N THR A 28 -4.56 -0.39 -1.08
CA THR A 28 -4.25 0.99 -0.70
C THR A 28 -4.98 2.01 -1.58
N LYS A 29 -5.06 1.77 -2.89
CA LYS A 29 -5.82 2.63 -3.83
C LYS A 29 -7.31 2.64 -3.49
N GLU A 30 -7.91 1.49 -3.22
CA GLU A 30 -9.31 1.38 -2.84
C GLU A 30 -9.61 2.11 -1.53
N LEU A 31 -8.76 1.93 -0.51
CA LEU A 31 -8.91 2.62 0.77
C LEU A 31 -8.79 4.15 0.61
N LEU A 32 -7.87 4.62 -0.22
CA LEU A 32 -7.72 6.05 -0.52
C LEU A 32 -8.98 6.62 -1.16
N GLN A 33 -9.56 5.93 -2.14
CA GLN A 33 -10.82 6.32 -2.78
C GLN A 33 -11.97 6.36 -1.77
N TRP A 34 -12.04 5.37 -0.89
CA TRP A 34 -13.07 5.33 0.14
C TRP A 34 -12.92 6.51 1.11
N ILE A 35 -11.72 6.80 1.60
CA ILE A 35 -11.45 7.96 2.47
C ILE A 35 -11.84 9.27 1.79
N GLU A 36 -11.54 9.42 0.49
CA GLU A 36 -11.93 10.59 -0.30
C GLU A 36 -13.46 10.72 -0.45
N SER A 37 -14.16 9.60 -0.66
CA SER A 37 -15.62 9.56 -0.82
C SER A 37 -16.40 9.92 0.46
N GLN A 38 -15.77 9.79 1.64
CA GLN A 38 -16.43 10.10 2.91
C GLN A 38 -16.52 11.61 3.18
N GLY A 39 -15.79 12.45 2.43
CA GLY A 39 -15.92 13.91 2.48
C GLY A 39 -16.01 14.50 3.89
N ASP A 40 -17.03 15.34 4.10
CA ASP A 40 -17.30 16.01 5.38
C ASP A 40 -17.89 15.09 6.46
N ALA A 41 -18.44 13.91 6.10
CA ALA A 41 -19.03 12.97 7.06
C ALA A 41 -17.98 12.42 8.05
N VAL A 42 -16.71 12.42 7.65
CA VAL A 42 -15.58 12.11 8.54
C VAL A 42 -15.49 13.12 9.69
N SER A 43 -15.81 14.40 9.44
CA SER A 43 -15.73 15.48 10.44
C SER A 43 -16.89 15.47 11.43
N GLU A 44 -18.02 14.87 11.06
CA GLU A 44 -19.23 14.80 11.91
C GLU A 44 -19.11 13.75 13.02
N THR A 45 -18.34 12.69 12.79
CA THR A 45 -18.24 11.52 13.69
C THR A 45 -16.90 11.41 14.39
N ARG A 46 -15.93 12.27 14.06
CA ARG A 46 -14.56 12.21 14.58
C ARG A 46 -14.14 13.51 15.24
N THR A 47 -13.29 13.37 16.25
CA THR A 47 -12.62 14.52 16.87
C THR A 47 -11.63 15.17 15.89
N PRO A 48 -11.30 16.47 16.05
CA PRO A 48 -10.30 17.14 15.21
C PRO A 48 -8.95 16.39 15.14
N LYS A 49 -8.50 15.81 16.27
CA LYS A 49 -7.26 15.01 16.32
C LYS A 49 -7.34 13.76 15.43
N GLN A 50 -8.49 13.09 15.38
CA GLN A 50 -8.70 11.92 14.53
C GLN A 50 -8.79 12.30 13.05
N VAL A 51 -9.40 13.44 12.72
CA VAL A 51 -9.42 13.97 11.33
C VAL A 51 -8.00 14.27 10.87
N MET A 52 -7.20 14.96 11.69
CA MET A 52 -5.80 15.23 11.39
C MET A 52 -4.97 13.95 11.22
N ALA A 53 -5.14 12.98 12.11
CA ALA A 53 -4.45 11.69 12.01
C ALA A 53 -4.81 10.96 10.71
N LEU A 54 -6.07 10.99 10.29
CA LEU A 54 -6.49 10.39 9.02
C LEU A 54 -5.88 11.13 7.82
N GLY A 55 -5.80 12.45 7.86
CA GLY A 55 -5.11 13.24 6.83
C GLY A 55 -3.63 12.88 6.72
N SER A 56 -2.92 12.78 7.85
CA SER A 56 -1.53 12.32 7.88
C SER A 56 -1.40 10.88 7.36
N PHE A 57 -2.30 9.99 7.74
CA PHE A 57 -2.29 8.59 7.29
C PHE A 57 -2.47 8.49 5.77
N ARG A 58 -3.40 9.26 5.18
CA ARG A 58 -3.59 9.38 3.72
C ARG A 58 -2.29 9.77 3.02
N THR A 59 -1.58 10.76 3.54
CA THR A 59 -0.29 11.21 2.98
C THR A 59 0.74 10.08 2.96
N HIS A 60 0.87 9.32 4.05
CA HIS A 60 1.81 8.19 4.10
C HIS A 60 1.48 7.08 3.10
N MET A 61 0.21 6.76 2.90
CA MET A 61 -0.22 5.79 1.89
C MET A 61 0.16 6.22 0.47
N VAL A 62 -0.09 7.49 0.13
CA VAL A 62 0.32 8.05 -1.17
C VAL A 62 1.83 8.01 -1.35
N MET A 63 2.60 8.33 -0.31
CA MET A 63 4.06 8.22 -0.35
C MET A 63 4.52 6.77 -0.56
N GLY A 64 3.90 5.81 0.12
CA GLY A 64 4.18 4.38 -0.06
C GLY A 64 3.93 3.91 -1.50
N LEU A 65 2.80 4.31 -2.10
CA LEU A 65 2.50 3.99 -3.50
C LEU A 65 3.54 4.57 -4.47
N LYS A 66 4.00 5.81 -4.21
CA LYS A 66 5.07 6.43 -5.02
C LYS A 66 6.38 5.68 -4.87
N ALA A 67 6.76 5.33 -3.64
CA ALA A 67 7.98 4.58 -3.37
C ALA A 67 7.95 3.20 -4.03
N LEU A 68 6.83 2.48 -3.93
CA LEU A 68 6.64 1.19 -4.57
C LEU A 68 6.80 1.29 -6.09
N ARG A 69 6.13 2.26 -6.73
CA ARG A 69 6.27 2.48 -8.18
C ARG A 69 7.73 2.70 -8.60
N TYR A 70 8.51 3.42 -7.79
CA TYR A 70 9.94 3.61 -8.05
C TYR A 70 10.77 2.35 -7.84
N ALA A 71 10.38 1.49 -6.89
CA ALA A 71 11.05 0.20 -6.66
C ALA A 71 10.78 -0.82 -7.79
N GLU A 72 9.68 -0.65 -8.53
CA GLU A 72 9.28 -1.50 -9.66
C GLU A 72 9.74 -0.97 -11.04
N SER A 73 10.34 0.23 -11.10
CA SER A 73 10.84 0.86 -12.33
C SER A 73 12.30 0.48 -12.61
#